data_AF-A0A3B9U6M0-F1
#
_entry.id   AF-A0A3B9U6M0-F1
#
_cell.length_a   1.000
_cell.length_b   1.000
_cell.length_c   1.000
_cell.angle_alpha   90.00
_cell.angle_beta   90.00
_cell.angle_gamma   90.00
#
_symmetry.space_group_name_H-M   'P 1'
#
loop_
_entity.id
_entity.type
_entity.pdbx_description
1 polymer ?
#
loop_
_entity_poly.entity_id
_entity_poly.type
_entity_poly.pdbx_seq_one_letter_code
_entity_poly.pdbx_strand_id
1 'polypeptide(L)'
;MSEKIVLELSTEQYQEWTKMMKETDLKSNKEFINLAVSLTHWLINQKKSGRSIFSIHSSGEKILELKNPQLNKVQVKTKDSRQIDSDSWPEHLDDK
;
A
#
# COMPACT_ATOMS: atom_id res chain seq x y z
N MET A 1 -21.93 13.85 -3.12
CA MET A 1 -22.86 12.78 -2.70
C MET A 1 -22.20 12.03 -1.56
N SER A 2 -22.98 11.47 -0.63
CA SER A 2 -22.44 10.66 0.47
C SER A 2 -23.21 9.36 0.58
N GLU A 3 -22.47 8.27 0.65
CA GLU A 3 -22.96 6.91 0.66
C GLU A 3 -22.96 6.38 2.10
N LYS A 4 -23.93 5.52 2.45
CA LYS A 4 -24.01 4.87 3.76
C LYS A 4 -23.62 3.41 3.62
N ILE A 5 -22.79 2.92 4.53
CA ILE A 5 -22.38 1.52 4.62
C ILE A 5 -22.87 0.99 5.97
N VAL A 6 -23.47 -0.19 5.96
CA VAL A 6 -23.85 -0.95 7.16
C VAL A 6 -22.95 -2.18 7.22
N LEU A 7 -22.35 -2.42 8.38
CA LEU A 7 -21.46 -3.56 8.61
C LEU A 7 -22.10 -4.48 9.65
N GLU A 8 -22.20 -5.76 9.33
CA GLU A 8 -22.57 -6.80 10.28
C GLU A 8 -21.29 -7.36 10.91
N LEU A 9 -21.19 -7.27 12.23
CA LEU A 9 -20.04 -7.72 13.01
C LEU A 9 -20.57 -8.56 14.18
N SER A 10 -19.84 -9.61 14.53
CA SER A 10 -20.08 -10.29 15.80
C SER A 10 -19.77 -9.36 16.98
N THR A 11 -20.30 -9.67 18.16
CA THR A 11 -20.01 -8.91 19.38
C THR A 11 -18.50 -8.83 19.64
N GLU A 12 -17.79 -9.93 19.46
CA GLU A 12 -16.33 -10.02 19.65
C GLU A 12 -15.58 -9.13 18.66
N GLN A 13 -15.97 -9.17 17.38
CA GLN A 13 -15.37 -8.32 16.34
C GLN A 13 -15.59 -6.84 16.64
N TYR A 14 -16.77 -6.47 17.12
CA TYR A 14 -17.07 -5.08 17.48
C TYR A 14 -16.30 -4.62 18.73
N GLN A 15 -16.07 -5.52 19.69
CA GLN A 15 -15.23 -5.23 20.86
C GLN A 15 -13.76 -5.00 20.46
N GLU A 16 -13.21 -5.85 19.59
CA GLU A 16 -11.85 -5.68 19.07
C GLU A 16 -11.72 -4.38 18.27
N TRP A 17 -12.71 -4.08 17.43
CA TRP A 17 -12.81 -2.79 16.72
C TRP A 17 -12.74 -1.60 17.67
N THR A 18 -13.56 -1.61 18.73
CA THR A 18 -13.61 -0.54 19.73
C THR A 18 -12.29 -0.42 20.49
N LYS A 19 -11.61 -1.53 20.76
CA LYS A 19 -10.29 -1.55 21.38
C LYS A 19 -9.23 -0.88 20.49
N MET A 20 -9.17 -1.25 19.20
CA MET A 20 -8.24 -0.63 18.26
C MET A 20 -8.47 0.88 18.12
N MET A 21 -9.73 1.32 18.10
CA MET A 21 -10.05 2.76 18.10
C MET A 21 -9.48 3.48 19.32
N LYS A 22 -9.55 2.88 20.52
CA LYS A 22 -8.94 3.46 21.73
C LYS A 22 -7.43 3.51 21.66
N GLU A 23 -6.79 2.44 21.16
CA GLU A 23 -5.32 2.38 21.02
C GLU A 23 -4.77 3.39 20.02
N THR A 24 -5.59 3.82 19.07
CA THR A 24 -5.21 4.75 17.99
C THR A 24 -5.79 6.16 18.17
N ASP A 25 -6.46 6.43 19.28
CA ASP A 25 -7.15 7.70 19.59
C ASP A 25 -8.15 8.16 18.51
N LEU A 26 -8.83 7.20 17.87
CA LEU A 26 -9.86 7.49 16.86
C LEU A 26 -11.22 7.73 17.51
N LYS A 27 -11.89 8.80 17.07
CA LYS A 27 -13.10 9.32 17.72
C LYS A 27 -14.39 8.80 17.09
N SER A 28 -14.32 8.22 15.90
CA SER A 28 -15.50 7.69 15.21
C SER A 28 -15.21 6.47 14.33
N ASN A 29 -16.24 5.64 14.11
CA ASN A 29 -16.18 4.51 13.17
C ASN A 29 -15.81 4.97 11.75
N LYS A 30 -16.22 6.19 11.37
CA LYS A 30 -15.85 6.80 10.09
C LYS A 30 -14.34 7.02 9.99
N GLU A 31 -13.71 7.54 11.04
CA GLU A 31 -12.25 7.75 11.06
C GLU A 31 -11.50 6.42 10.99
N PHE A 32 -11.96 5.41 11.72
CA PHE A 32 -11.41 4.06 11.66
C PHE A 32 -11.48 3.46 10.25
N ILE A 33 -12.64 3.52 9.61
CA ILE A 33 -12.82 3.02 8.25
C ILE A 33 -11.93 3.81 7.27
N ASN A 34 -11.88 5.14 7.40
CA ASN A 34 -11.02 5.97 6.54
C ASN A 34 -9.54 5.62 6.70
N LEU A 35 -9.08 5.36 7.93
CA LEU A 35 -7.71 4.90 8.21
C LEU A 35 -7.45 3.54 7.53
N ALA A 36 -8.34 2.57 7.74
CA ALA A 36 -8.21 1.24 7.14
C ALA A 36 -8.19 1.27 5.61
N VAL A 37 -9.06 2.09 4.99
CA VAL A 37 -9.10 2.29 3.53
C VAL A 37 -7.82 2.96 3.04
N SER A 38 -7.33 3.99 3.73
CA SER A 38 -6.10 4.70 3.36
C SER A 38 -4.87 3.80 3.44
N LEU A 39 -4.77 2.99 4.51
CA LEU A 39 -3.72 1.97 4.65
C LEU A 39 -3.82 0.94 3.52
N THR A 40 -5.02 0.42 3.25
CA THR A 40 -5.22 -0.56 2.16
C THR A 40 -4.82 0.01 0.81
N HIS A 41 -5.20 1.27 0.52
CA HIS A 41 -4.79 1.96 -0.70
C HIS A 41 -3.27 2.10 -0.80
N TRP A 42 -2.61 2.48 0.29
CA TRP A 42 -1.14 2.55 0.34
C TRP A 42 -0.50 1.18 0.09
N LEU A 43 -0.99 0.11 0.72
CA LEU A 43 -0.52 -1.27 0.51
C LEU A 43 -0.61 -1.68 -0.96
N ILE A 44 -1.75 -1.42 -1.61
CA ILE A 44 -1.96 -1.70 -3.04
C ILE A 44 -0.95 -0.95 -3.89
N ASN A 45 -0.68 0.32 -3.59
CA ASN A 45 0.27 1.14 -4.35
C ASN A 45 1.72 0.67 -4.18
N GLN A 46 2.12 0.22 -2.99
CA GLN A 46 3.44 -0.40 -2.80
C GLN A 46 3.56 -1.68 -3.64
N LYS A 47 2.54 -2.56 -3.60
CA LYS A 47 2.53 -3.80 -4.38
C LYS A 47 2.56 -3.54 -5.89
N LYS A 48 1.74 -2.60 -6.39
CA LYS A 48 1.77 -2.16 -7.81
C LYS A 48 3.14 -1.64 -8.23
N SER A 49 3.89 -1.05 -7.31
CA SER A 49 5.25 -0.53 -7.55
C SER A 49 6.33 -1.61 -7.43
N GLY A 50 5.95 -2.88 -7.22
CA GLY A 50 6.89 -4.00 -7.06
C GLY A 50 7.59 -4.04 -5.70
N ARG A 51 7.13 -3.26 -4.71
CA ARG A 51 7.74 -3.21 -3.37
C ARG A 51 7.09 -4.25 -2.44
N SER A 52 7.92 -4.92 -1.64
CA SER A 52 7.48 -5.69 -0.47
C SER A 52 7.45 -4.81 0.78
N ILE A 53 6.59 -5.18 1.72
CA ILE A 53 6.38 -4.43 2.97
C ILE A 53 6.84 -5.32 4.12
N PHE A 54 7.76 -4.80 4.92
CA PHE A 54 8.35 -5.51 6.04
C PHE A 54 8.19 -4.71 7.33
N SER A 55 7.89 -5.41 8.42
CA SER A 55 8.09 -4.92 9.77
C SER A 55 9.52 -5.27 10.19
N ILE A 56 10.28 -4.26 10.60
CA ILE A 56 11.66 -4.42 11.06
C ILE A 56 11.68 -4.13 12.56
N HIS A 57 12.09 -5.10 13.37
CA HIS A 57 12.34 -4.86 14.79
C HIS A 57 13.72 -4.21 14.96
N SER A 58 13.80 -3.11 15.72
CA SER A 58 15.04 -2.35 15.92
C SER A 58 16.16 -3.16 16.57
N SER A 59 15.85 -4.26 17.25
CA SER A 59 16.84 -5.21 17.80
C SER A 59 17.44 -6.16 16.75
N GLY A 60 17.14 -5.98 15.46
CA GLY A 60 17.91 -6.55 14.35
C GLY A 60 17.60 -8.01 13.95
N GLU A 61 16.89 -8.78 14.77
CA GLU A 61 16.81 -10.24 14.52
C GLU A 61 15.57 -10.72 13.74
N LYS A 62 14.52 -9.90 13.58
CA LYS A 62 13.28 -10.34 12.92
C LYS A 62 12.76 -9.31 11.92
N ILE A 63 12.85 -9.68 10.64
CA ILE A 63 12.13 -9.04 9.53
C ILE A 63 10.87 -9.88 9.29
N LEU A 64 9.69 -9.32 9.57
CA LEU A 64 8.42 -9.96 9.29
C LEU A 64 7.80 -9.31 8.05
N GLU A 65 7.71 -10.06 6.96
CA GLU A 65 6.98 -9.61 5.78
C GLU A 65 5.48 -9.59 6.09
N LEU A 66 4.81 -8.47 5.78
CA LEU A 66 3.37 -8.37 5.90
C LEU A 66 2.71 -9.18 4.78
N LYS A 67 2.32 -10.42 5.08
CA LYS A 67 1.61 -11.27 4.14
C LYS A 67 0.11 -10.96 4.16
N ASN A 68 -0.38 -10.29 3.11
CA ASN A 68 -1.81 -10.11 2.87
C ASN A 68 -2.22 -10.89 1.60
N PRO A 69 -2.96 -12.00 1.73
CA PRO A 69 -3.37 -12.83 0.58
C PRO A 69 -4.14 -12.07 -0.50
N GLN A 70 -4.88 -11.02 -0.14
CA GLN A 70 -5.65 -10.23 -1.10
C GLN A 70 -4.74 -9.37 -2.00
N LEU A 71 -3.53 -9.01 -1.54
CA LEU A 71 -2.56 -8.28 -2.35
C LEU A 71 -1.92 -9.15 -3.44
N ASN A 72 -2.04 -10.48 -3.38
CA ASN A 72 -1.55 -11.37 -4.44
C ASN A 72 -2.32 -11.19 -5.76
N LYS A 73 -3.53 -10.65 -5.69
CA LYS A 73 -4.36 -10.34 -6.87
C LYS A 73 -3.97 -9.01 -7.53
N VAL A 74 -3.12 -8.21 -6.90
CA VAL A 74 -2.71 -6.90 -7.42
C VAL A 74 -1.57 -7.09 -8.42
N GLN A 75 -1.83 -6.79 -9.69
CA GLN A 75 -0.83 -6.84 -10.74
C GLN A 75 0.25 -5.78 -10.52
N VAL A 76 1.52 -6.21 -10.62
CA VAL A 76 2.67 -5.30 -10.59
C VAL A 76 2.65 -4.50 -11.88
N LYS A 77 2.78 -3.17 -11.79
CA LYS A 77 3.07 -2.35 -12.96
C LYS A 77 4.51 -2.66 -13.36
N THR A 78 4.68 -3.52 -14.34
CA THR A 78 5.92 -3.54 -15.13
C THR A 78 6.07 -2.14 -15.68
N LYS A 79 7.04 -1.37 -15.16
CA LYS A 79 7.53 -0.22 -15.91
C LYS A 79 8.01 -0.82 -17.23
N ASP A 80 7.34 -0.47 -18.32
CA ASP A 80 7.91 -0.64 -19.66
C ASP A 80 9.33 -0.10 -19.58
N SER A 81 10.29 -1.02 -19.66
CA SER A 81 11.65 -0.70 -19.99
C SER A 81 11.62 -0.16 -21.41
N ARG A 82 11.31 1.13 -21.55
CA ARG A 82 11.76 1.87 -22.73
C ARG A 82 13.27 1.72 -22.73
N GLN A 83 13.72 0.82 -23.57
CA GLN A 83 15.07 0.75 -24.09
C GLN A 83 15.44 2.20 -24.42
N ILE A 84 16.32 2.79 -23.59
CA ILE A 84 17.07 3.94 -24.04
C ILE A 84 18.05 3.30 -25.02
N ASP A 85 17.75 3.38 -26.32
CA ASP A 85 18.71 3.03 -27.35
C ASP A 85 19.98 3.83 -27.05
N SER A 86 21.05 3.13 -26.69
CA SER A 86 22.33 3.70 -26.28
C SER A 86 23.12 4.33 -27.43
N ASP A 87 22.56 4.35 -28.63
CA ASP A 87 23.32 4.57 -29.87
C ASP A 87 22.89 5.81 -30.66
N SER A 88 22.08 6.70 -30.08
CA SER A 88 21.86 8.03 -30.67
C SER A 88 22.87 9.05 -30.15
N TRP A 89 24.14 8.85 -30.50
CA TRP A 89 25.15 9.90 -30.48
C TRP A 89 24.95 10.81 -31.70
N PRO A 90 24.81 12.14 -31.56
CA PRO A 90 24.79 13.03 -32.70
C PRO A 90 26.22 13.18 -33.23
N GLU A 91 26.65 12.28 -34.09
CA GLU A 91 27.79 12.55 -34.96
C GLU A 91 27.35 13.55 -36.04
N HIS A 92 28.22 14.55 -36.27
CA HIS A 92 28.15 15.59 -37.31
C HIS A 92 27.31 16.84 -36.99
N LEU A 93 27.82 17.68 -36.09
CA LEU A 93 27.89 19.10 -36.41
C LEU A 93 29.12 19.30 -37.29
N ASP A 94 28.96 19.03 -38.58
CA ASP A 94 29.96 19.41 -39.57
C ASP A 94 29.97 20.95 -39.67
N ASP A 95 31.10 21.53 -39.29
CA ASP A 95 31.50 22.88 -39.64
C ASP A 95 31.49 23.04 -41.17
N LYS A 96 30.58 23.87 -41.69
CA LYS A 96 30.80 24.68 -42.92
C LYS A 96 30.00 25.98 -42.88
#